data_AF-A0A1V1PML4-F1
#
_entry.id   AF-A0A1V1PML4-F1
#
_cell.length_a   1.000
_cell.length_b   1.000
_cell.length_c   1.000
_cell.angle_alpha   90.00
_cell.angle_beta   90.00
_cell.angle_gamma   90.00
#
_symmetry.space_group_name_H-M   'P 1'
#
loop_
_entity.id
_entity.type
_entity.pdbx_description
1 polymer ?
#
loop_
_entity_poly.entity_id
_entity_poly.type
_entity_poly.pdbx_seq_one_letter_code
_entity_poly.pdbx_strand_id
1 'polypeptide(L)'
;MARDYTPYVPQNVGELMDFLAMMMLQSPTFEDKTGHFPGRNVESVFFQFNEGLAVVRKKIGQQRYETMRALSDEMRAHFEADPTDSNGRTAQGQKIILELREVLSKRSK
;
A
#
# COMPACT_ATOMS: atom_id res chain seq x y z
N MET A 1 -3.58 -20.35 -20.86
CA MET A 1 -4.29 -19.81 -19.68
C MET A 1 -3.34 -18.84 -19.00
N ALA A 2 -3.70 -17.56 -18.92
CA ALA A 2 -2.94 -16.63 -18.08
C ALA A 2 -3.02 -17.17 -16.64
N ARG A 3 -1.88 -17.32 -15.97
CA ARG A 3 -1.88 -17.71 -14.54
C ARG A 3 -2.71 -16.68 -13.78
N ASP A 4 -3.64 -17.15 -12.95
CA ASP A 4 -4.34 -16.29 -12.02
C ASP A 4 -3.30 -15.57 -11.14
N TYR A 5 -3.29 -14.24 -11.20
CA TYR A 5 -2.38 -13.44 -10.38
C TYR A 5 -2.72 -13.67 -8.92
N THR A 6 -1.79 -14.30 -8.20
CA THR A 6 -1.89 -14.47 -6.75
C THR A 6 -1.07 -13.36 -6.10
N PRO A 7 -1.70 -12.36 -5.48
CA PRO A 7 -0.99 -11.25 -4.87
C PRO A 7 -0.12 -11.73 -3.71
N TYR A 8 1.14 -11.31 -3.65
CA TYR A 8 2.05 -11.67 -2.56
C TYR A 8 1.81 -10.76 -1.35
N VAL A 9 1.51 -11.36 -0.20
CA VAL A 9 1.32 -10.62 1.06
C VAL A 9 2.68 -10.38 1.73
N PRO A 10 3.08 -9.12 2.02
CA PRO A 10 4.29 -8.82 2.79
C PRO A 10 4.31 -9.51 4.16
N GLN A 11 5.41 -10.17 4.50
CA GLN A 11 5.50 -11.02 5.70
C GLN A 11 6.17 -10.33 6.90
N ASN A 12 6.83 -9.19 6.69
CA ASN A 12 7.53 -8.48 7.75
C ASN A 12 7.55 -6.96 7.49
N VAL A 13 8.01 -6.21 8.50
CA VAL A 13 8.07 -4.73 8.44
C VAL A 13 8.98 -4.22 7.32
N GLY A 14 10.07 -4.93 6.99
CA GLY A 14 10.96 -4.57 5.90
C GLY A 14 10.24 -4.68 4.55
N GLU A 15 9.60 -5.81 4.30
CA GLU A 15 8.80 -6.01 3.09
C GLU A 15 7.64 -5.00 2.97
N LEU A 16 7.00 -4.62 4.08
CA LEU A 16 5.99 -3.55 4.07
C LEU A 16 6.59 -2.19 3.69
N MET A 17 7.79 -1.87 4.16
CA MET A 17 8.49 -0.64 3.79
C MET A 17 8.85 -0.63 2.29
N ASP A 18 9.32 -1.75 1.76
CA ASP A 18 9.61 -1.91 0.33
C ASP A 18 8.31 -1.84 -0.50
N PHE A 19 7.22 -2.41 0.01
CA PHE A 19 5.92 -2.37 -0.63
C PHE A 19 5.37 -0.93 -0.71
N LEU A 20 5.51 -0.15 0.36
CA LEU A 20 5.16 1.29 0.34
C LEU A 20 6.00 2.08 -0.67
N ALA A 21 7.29 1.74 -0.84
CA ALA A 21 8.13 2.36 -1.86
C ALA A 21 7.63 2.02 -3.29
N MET A 22 7.20 0.77 -3.52
CA MET A 22 6.56 0.38 -4.78
C MET A 22 5.25 1.14 -5.01
N MET A 23 4.40 1.27 -3.98
CA MET A 23 3.14 2.02 -4.07
C MET A 23 3.38 3.49 -4.44
N MET A 24 4.43 4.12 -3.90
CA MET A 24 4.81 5.49 -4.27
C MET A 24 5.09 5.59 -5.78
N LEU A 25 5.88 4.66 -6.33
CA LEU A 25 6.33 4.67 -7.72
C LEU A 25 5.24 4.30 -8.74
N GLN A 26 4.20 3.59 -8.31
CA GLN A 26 3.20 3.01 -9.21
C GLN A 26 1.79 3.60 -9.02
N SER A 27 1.63 4.53 -8.08
CA SER A 27 0.40 5.30 -7.93
C SER A 27 0.09 6.14 -9.19
N PRO A 28 -1.19 6.46 -9.46
CA PRO A 28 -2.38 6.04 -8.69
C PRO A 28 -2.96 4.68 -9.13
N THR A 29 -2.57 4.14 -10.29
CA THR A 29 -3.27 2.98 -10.90
C THR A 29 -2.71 1.62 -10.46
N PHE A 30 -1.43 1.58 -10.09
CA PHE A 30 -0.67 0.36 -9.76
C PHE A 30 -0.60 -0.67 -10.88
N GLU A 31 -0.94 -0.30 -12.10
CA GLU A 31 -0.87 -1.18 -13.25
C GLU A 31 0.57 -1.59 -13.51
N ASP A 32 0.80 -2.89 -13.74
CA ASP A 32 2.09 -3.35 -14.21
C ASP A 32 2.18 -3.29 -15.74
N LYS A 33 2.83 -2.24 -16.24
CA LYS A 33 3.06 -2.05 -17.67
C LYS A 33 4.15 -2.97 -18.24
N THR A 34 4.90 -3.67 -17.40
CA THR A 34 5.98 -4.59 -17.84
C THR A 34 5.47 -5.99 -18.17
N GLY A 35 4.29 -6.36 -17.66
CA GLY A 35 3.67 -7.68 -17.86
C GLY A 35 4.19 -8.79 -16.93
N HIS A 36 4.99 -8.45 -15.92
CA HIS A 36 5.45 -9.38 -14.88
C HIS A 36 4.36 -9.76 -13.87
N PHE A 37 3.42 -8.85 -13.60
CA PHE A 37 2.31 -8.99 -12.68
C PHE A 37 0.99 -8.64 -13.39
N PRO A 38 0.56 -9.47 -14.36
CA PRO A 38 -0.66 -9.22 -15.11
C PRO A 38 -1.85 -9.21 -14.15
N GLY A 39 -2.63 -8.12 -14.14
CA GLY A 39 -3.79 -7.98 -13.26
C GLY A 39 -3.54 -7.25 -11.94
N ARG A 40 -2.32 -6.76 -11.69
CA ARG A 40 -2.07 -5.84 -10.57
C ARG A 40 -2.81 -4.52 -10.80
N ASN A 41 -3.58 -4.11 -9.80
CA ASN A 41 -4.40 -2.90 -9.78
C ASN A 41 -4.54 -2.38 -8.33
N VAL A 42 -5.24 -1.25 -8.15
CA VAL A 42 -5.56 -0.65 -6.84
C VAL A 42 -6.09 -1.69 -5.86
N GLU A 43 -7.12 -2.46 -6.22
CA GLU A 43 -7.74 -3.44 -5.32
C GLU A 43 -6.73 -4.48 -4.81
N SER A 44 -5.98 -5.11 -5.72
CA SER A 44 -5.00 -6.14 -5.39
C SER A 44 -3.83 -5.60 -4.55
N VAL A 45 -3.41 -4.36 -4.77
CA VAL A 45 -2.30 -3.73 -4.01
C VAL A 45 -2.76 -3.37 -2.61
N PHE A 46 -3.95 -2.79 -2.47
CA PHE A 46 -4.51 -2.49 -1.15
C PHE A 46 -4.84 -3.76 -0.37
N PHE A 47 -5.26 -4.84 -1.02
CA PHE A 47 -5.37 -6.15 -0.38
C PHE A 47 -4.02 -6.63 0.18
N GLN A 48 -2.96 -6.64 -0.65
CA GLN A 48 -1.62 -7.05 -0.21
C GLN A 48 -1.11 -6.23 0.98
N PHE A 49 -1.24 -4.90 0.91
CA PHE A 49 -0.79 -4.03 1.99
C PHE A 49 -1.56 -4.30 3.29
N ASN A 50 -2.89 -4.38 3.21
CA ASN A 50 -3.76 -4.58 4.36
C ASN A 50 -3.57 -5.94 5.06
N GLU A 51 -3.41 -7.01 4.28
CA GLU A 51 -3.08 -8.33 4.82
C GLU A 51 -1.67 -8.33 5.42
N GLY A 52 -0.71 -7.64 4.80
CA GLY A 52 0.63 -7.48 5.36
C GLY A 52 0.63 -6.73 6.70
N LEU A 53 -0.20 -5.69 6.84
CA LEU A 53 -0.42 -5.03 8.13
C LEU A 53 -0.97 -5.99 9.19
N ALA A 54 -1.91 -6.86 8.81
CA ALA A 54 -2.45 -7.86 9.73
C ALA A 54 -1.38 -8.86 10.19
N VAL A 55 -0.50 -9.29 9.28
CA VAL A 55 0.64 -10.18 9.60
C VAL A 55 1.57 -9.55 10.63
N VAL A 56 1.94 -8.27 10.47
CA VAL A 56 2.87 -7.60 11.38
C VAL A 56 2.22 -6.97 12.61
N ARG A 57 0.89 -7.07 12.76
CA ARG A 57 0.10 -6.42 13.83
C ARG A 57 0.69 -6.63 15.22
N LYS A 58 1.09 -7.87 15.56
CA LYS A 58 1.70 -8.19 16.86
C LYS A 58 3.02 -7.46 17.10
N LYS A 59 3.79 -7.18 16.04
CA LYS A 59 5.09 -6.51 16.11
C LYS A 59 4.96 -4.99 16.20
N ILE A 60 4.01 -4.40 15.49
CA ILE A 60 3.82 -2.94 15.48
C ILE A 60 2.90 -2.45 16.61
N GLY A 61 2.09 -3.34 17.19
CA GLY A 61 1.15 -3.02 18.26
C GLY A 61 -0.21 -2.53 17.74
N GLN A 62 -1.25 -2.70 18.55
CA GLN A 62 -2.65 -2.48 18.15
C GLN A 62 -2.92 -1.05 17.67
N GLN A 63 -2.49 -0.07 18.46
CA GLN A 63 -2.75 1.34 18.14
C GLN A 63 -2.15 1.74 16.79
N ARG A 64 -0.90 1.33 16.52
CA ARG A 64 -0.26 1.63 15.24
C ARG A 64 -0.92 0.90 14.09
N TYR A 65 -1.30 -0.36 14.29
CA TYR A 65 -2.07 -1.12 13.31
C TYR A 65 -3.37 -0.40 12.91
N GLU A 66 -4.15 0.08 13.89
CA GLU A 66 -5.39 0.83 13.63
C GLU A 66 -5.14 2.14 12.90
N THR A 67 -4.11 2.90 13.31
CA THR A 67 -3.70 4.12 12.60
C THR A 67 -3.33 3.83 11.15
N MET A 68 -2.53 2.79 10.91
CA MET A 68 -2.11 2.41 9.56
C MET A 68 -3.27 1.93 8.70
N ARG A 69 -4.25 1.24 9.29
CA ARG A 69 -5.49 0.84 8.59
C ARG A 69 -6.30 2.05 8.16
N ALA A 70 -6.51 3.01 9.05
CA ALA A 70 -7.25 4.23 8.73
C ALA A 70 -6.56 5.05 7.62
N LEU A 71 -5.24 5.24 7.74
CA LEU A 71 -4.43 5.90 6.71
C LEU A 71 -4.48 5.12 5.39
N SER A 72 -4.46 3.79 5.42
CA SER A 72 -4.60 2.99 4.20
C SER A 72 -5.95 3.22 3.52
N ASP A 73 -7.04 3.32 4.27
CA ASP A 73 -8.36 3.52 3.70
C ASP A 73 -8.47 4.94 3.08
N GLU A 74 -7.91 5.96 3.73
CA GLU A 74 -7.83 7.33 3.19
C GLU A 74 -6.96 7.40 1.92
N MET A 75 -5.79 6.79 1.96
CA MET A 75 -4.87 6.69 0.82
C MET A 75 -5.55 6.06 -0.40
N ARG A 76 -6.34 5.00 -0.19
CA ARG A 76 -7.11 4.34 -1.25
C ARG A 76 -8.10 5.30 -1.89
N ALA A 77 -8.88 6.01 -1.07
CA ALA A 77 -9.89 6.94 -1.55
C ALA A 77 -9.27 8.05 -2.42
N HIS A 78 -8.05 8.52 -2.08
CA HIS A 78 -7.33 9.48 -2.91
C HIS A 78 -6.97 8.94 -4.29
N PHE A 79 -6.45 7.71 -4.39
CA PHE A 79 -6.09 7.12 -5.68
C PHE A 79 -7.32 6.77 -6.53
N GLU A 80 -8.39 6.27 -5.91
CA GLU A 80 -9.66 6.00 -6.62
C GLU A 80 -10.32 7.29 -7.13
N ALA A 81 -10.12 8.42 -6.44
CA ALA A 81 -10.63 9.72 -6.86
C ALA A 81 -9.80 10.39 -7.98
N ASP A 82 -8.62 9.87 -8.34
CA ASP A 82 -7.75 10.45 -9.37
C ASP A 82 -7.05 9.38 -10.22
N PRO A 83 -7.81 8.53 -10.93
CA PRO A 83 -7.26 7.44 -11.72
C PRO A 83 -6.36 7.90 -12.88
N THR A 84 -6.44 9.18 -13.26
CA THR A 84 -5.68 9.77 -14.37
C THR A 84 -4.63 10.79 -13.92
N ASP A 85 -4.38 10.92 -12.62
CA ASP A 85 -3.42 11.87 -12.04
C ASP A 85 -3.56 13.31 -12.57
N SER A 86 -4.77 13.86 -12.43
CA SER A 86 -5.21 15.10 -13.07
C SER A 86 -5.81 16.12 -12.11
N ASN A 87 -6.20 15.71 -10.90
CA ASN A 87 -6.87 16.57 -9.93
C ASN A 87 -6.09 16.75 -8.62
N GLY A 88 -4.90 16.13 -8.51
CA GLY A 88 -3.98 16.30 -7.39
C GLY A 88 -4.26 15.38 -6.20
N ARG A 89 -5.27 14.50 -6.27
CA ARG A 89 -5.50 13.52 -5.20
C ARG A 89 -4.40 12.47 -5.19
N THR A 90 -3.79 12.12 -6.32
CA THR A 90 -2.60 11.23 -6.33
C THR A 90 -1.52 11.74 -5.38
N ALA A 91 -1.20 13.04 -5.45
CA ALA A 91 -0.21 13.66 -4.58
C ALA A 91 -0.64 13.64 -3.09
N GLN A 92 -1.93 13.70 -2.80
CA GLN A 92 -2.45 13.54 -1.43
C GLN A 92 -2.29 12.10 -0.94
N GLY A 93 -2.61 11.10 -1.76
CA GLY A 93 -2.38 9.68 -1.45
C GLY A 93 -0.89 9.38 -1.24
N GLN A 94 0.00 9.94 -2.08
CA GLN A 94 1.44 9.80 -1.92
C GLN A 94 1.98 10.41 -0.62
N LYS A 95 1.39 11.52 -0.13
CA LYS A 95 1.75 12.06 1.20
C LYS A 95 1.42 11.07 2.31
N ILE A 96 0.29 10.37 2.22
CA ILE A 96 -0.07 9.34 3.19
C ILE A 96 0.89 8.16 3.15
N ILE A 97 1.45 7.80 1.98
CA ILE A 97 2.52 6.79 1.89
C ILE A 97 3.72 7.19 2.76
N LEU A 98 4.12 8.47 2.74
CA LEU A 98 5.21 8.98 3.57
C LEU A 98 4.86 8.89 5.06
N GLU A 99 3.64 9.25 5.45
CA GLU A 99 3.16 9.11 6.83
C GLU A 99 3.16 7.65 7.30
N LEU A 100 2.70 6.71 6.46
CA LEU A 100 2.74 5.28 6.75
C LEU A 100 4.18 4.78 6.99
N ARG A 101 5.15 5.27 6.20
CA ARG A 101 6.58 4.96 6.40
C ARG A 101 7.11 5.53 7.71
N GLU A 102 6.67 6.73 8.10
CA GLU A 102 7.02 7.31 9.40
C GLU A 102 6.45 6.48 10.56
N VAL A 103 5.19 6.05 10.47
CA VAL A 103 4.56 5.20 11.50
C VAL A 103 5.31 3.88 11.65
N LEU A 104 5.74 3.24 10.55
CA LEU A 104 6.51 2.00 10.58
C LEU A 104 7.95 2.18 11.10
N SER A 105 8.59 3.30 10.80
CA SER A 105 9.98 3.55 11.19
C SER A 105 10.15 3.94 12.66
N LYS A 106 9.09 4.43 13.32
CA LYS A 106 9.09 4.68 14.77
C LYS A 106 9.39 3.37 15.51
N ARG A 107 10.56 3.24 16.13
CA ARG A 107 10.83 2.11 17.03
C ARG A 107 9.86 2.16 18.21
N SER A 108 9.21 1.05 18.54
CA SER A 108 8.57 0.90 19.85
C SER A 108 9.68 0.95 20.90
N LYS A 109 9.58 1.88 21.85
CA LYS A 109 10.50 1.98 22.99
C LYS A 109 10.35 0.74 23.88
#